data_AF-A0A439TV05-F1
#
_entry.id   AF-A0A439TV05-F1
#
_cell.length_a   1.000
_cell.length_b   1.000
_cell.length_c   1.000
_cell.angle_alpha   90.00
_cell.angle_beta   90.00
_cell.angle_gamma   90.00
#
_symmetry.space_group_name_H-M   'P 1'
#
loop_
_entity.id
_entity.type
_entity.pdbx_description
1 polymer ?
#
loop_
_entity_poly.entity_id
_entity_poly.type
_entity_poly.pdbx_seq_one_letter_code
_entity_poly.pdbx_strand_id
1 'polypeptide(L)'
;MGDGQKADGARIAVFDVGKTNIKLSAMTLDGVLVESLSVHNEVRSGPPWRQHDLKGISDWLFGSLASLCRHHPLEKVVGTGHGSAGVLVNADPDETSALPMIDYEQDLPPAIRDGYAPLSGDFFDRGSAIMLKAAHQARQLYWMQQVDAERVAQARWYLGLPQYWAWRLSGVPSAETTILSAQSHLWNNVRKQWSPIVAGQGWQRLMPPFHPAWGTLGPIRHDLARRHGIPEKLSVLTGGHDSSLNLYRYQAAGMRDACVISTGTWIVGMCAATPLDQLDENRGMVLNSDVTGRPVGGVLTMGGREFSHVAGQGQEETAADAALVSLLIERGTFALPSFGDDDGLFPGSAGRGRFEGPPAETPAERKALAVLYAALLTTDCIDELNEDGLVALDGTFLRDPLYATLVAALRPNAETVYNLDAYGTASGAALLGEHETRDTPAPIALSRPTAFAGDREALAAYAQRWRELAKRNNLQQGKTSKRNDR
;
A
#
# COMPACT_ATOMS: atom_id res chain seq x y z
N MET A 1 -45.15 -7.34 -3.03
CA MET A 1 -44.02 -8.05 -3.69
C MET A 1 -43.09 -6.96 -4.17
N GLY A 2 -42.21 -6.48 -3.29
CA GLY A 2 -40.77 -6.79 -3.23
C GLY A 2 -40.09 -5.42 -3.39
N ASP A 3 -39.19 -4.93 -2.54
CA ASP A 3 -38.11 -5.60 -1.85
C ASP A 3 -38.06 -5.21 -0.37
N GLY A 4 -37.95 -6.24 0.48
CA GLY A 4 -37.38 -6.06 1.80
C GLY A 4 -35.92 -5.71 1.61
N GLN A 5 -35.57 -4.46 1.89
CA GLN A 5 -34.20 -4.03 2.12
C GLN A 5 -33.66 -4.92 3.25
N LYS A 6 -32.96 -6.01 2.90
CA LYS A 6 -32.26 -6.84 3.88
C LYS A 6 -31.29 -5.89 4.57
N ALA A 7 -31.55 -5.58 5.84
CA ALA A 7 -30.50 -5.13 6.73
C ALA A 7 -29.58 -6.35 6.94
N ASP A 8 -28.75 -6.65 5.93
CA ASP A 8 -27.79 -7.74 5.99
C ASP A 8 -26.72 -7.29 6.99
N GLY A 9 -26.74 -7.88 8.19
CA GLY A 9 -25.73 -7.64 9.21
C GLY A 9 -24.34 -8.06 8.72
N ALA A 10 -23.31 -7.88 9.55
CA ALA A 10 -21.97 -8.31 9.17
C ALA A 10 -21.92 -9.84 8.94
N ARG A 11 -21.34 -10.25 7.82
CA ARG A 11 -21.19 -11.65 7.38
C ARG A 11 -19.74 -12.05 7.12
N ILE A 12 -18.82 -11.09 7.03
CA ILE A 12 -17.39 -11.34 6.83
C ILE A 12 -16.55 -10.55 7.84
N ALA A 13 -15.56 -11.21 8.44
CA ALA A 13 -14.50 -10.55 9.19
C ALA A 13 -13.31 -10.24 8.28
N VAL A 14 -12.84 -8.99 8.31
CA VAL A 14 -11.63 -8.56 7.62
C VAL A 14 -10.54 -8.30 8.64
N PHE A 15 -9.43 -9.01 8.52
CA PHE A 15 -8.24 -8.81 9.35
C PHE A 15 -7.20 -8.02 8.56
N ASP A 16 -7.09 -6.72 8.87
CA ASP A 16 -6.22 -5.77 8.20
C ASP A 16 -4.95 -5.53 9.02
N VAL A 17 -3.84 -6.06 8.54
CA VAL A 17 -2.53 -5.98 9.18
C VAL A 17 -1.74 -4.82 8.60
N GLY A 18 -2.05 -3.62 9.09
CA GLY A 18 -1.30 -2.41 8.81
C GLY A 18 0.02 -2.34 9.60
N LYS A 19 0.95 -1.49 9.13
CA LYS A 19 2.30 -1.38 9.72
C LYS A 19 2.29 -0.90 11.18
N THR A 20 1.43 0.07 11.49
CA THR A 20 1.38 0.72 12.81
C THR A 20 0.18 0.26 13.63
N ASN A 21 -0.90 -0.15 12.98
CA ASN A 21 -2.13 -0.60 13.64
C ASN A 21 -2.68 -1.80 12.89
N ILE A 22 -3.22 -2.74 13.64
CA ILE A 22 -3.95 -3.89 13.13
C ILE A 22 -5.42 -3.67 13.44
N LYS A 23 -6.29 -4.01 12.48
CA LYS A 23 -7.74 -3.90 12.63
C LYS A 23 -8.39 -5.24 12.34
N LEU A 24 -9.45 -5.54 13.07
CA LEU A 24 -10.37 -6.64 12.78
C LEU A 24 -11.77 -6.06 12.68
N SER A 25 -12.35 -6.14 11.49
CA SER A 25 -13.61 -5.48 11.15
C SER A 25 -14.67 -6.50 10.75
N ALA A 26 -15.83 -6.46 11.41
CA ALA A 26 -17.04 -7.15 10.97
C ALA A 26 -17.73 -6.29 9.91
N MET A 27 -17.91 -6.85 8.71
CA MET A 27 -18.40 -6.13 7.54
C MET A 27 -19.50 -6.91 6.82
N THR A 28 -20.35 -6.18 6.10
CA THR A 28 -21.28 -6.77 5.13
C THR A 28 -20.50 -7.28 3.90
N LEU A 29 -21.10 -8.16 3.11
CA LEU A 29 -20.49 -8.64 1.86
C LEU A 29 -20.48 -7.58 0.75
N ASP A 30 -21.19 -6.47 0.95
CA ASP A 30 -21.13 -5.24 0.14
C ASP A 30 -20.03 -4.27 0.58
N GLY A 31 -19.19 -4.66 1.56
CA GLY A 31 -18.05 -3.87 2.00
C GLY A 31 -18.41 -2.72 2.95
N VAL A 32 -19.58 -2.78 3.61
CA VAL A 32 -19.97 -1.80 4.63
C VAL A 32 -19.46 -2.24 6.00
N LEU A 33 -18.76 -1.34 6.70
CA LEU A 33 -18.30 -1.57 8.06
C LEU A 33 -19.47 -1.57 9.06
N VAL A 34 -19.50 -2.57 9.96
CA VAL A 34 -20.49 -2.65 11.06
C VAL A 34 -19.83 -2.48 12.43
N GLU A 35 -18.74 -3.20 12.69
CA GLU A 35 -17.99 -3.13 13.95
C GLU A 35 -16.50 -3.27 13.65
N SER A 36 -15.63 -2.52 14.34
CA SER A 36 -14.18 -2.65 14.20
C SER A 36 -13.50 -2.66 15.56
N LEU A 37 -12.52 -3.54 15.68
CA LEU A 37 -11.57 -3.61 16.79
C LEU A 37 -10.18 -3.25 16.27
N SER A 38 -9.31 -2.69 17.11
CA SER A 38 -7.94 -2.37 16.72
C SER A 38 -6.94 -2.61 17.84
N VAL A 39 -5.71 -2.94 17.46
CA VAL A 39 -4.56 -3.06 18.36
C VAL A 39 -3.31 -2.46 17.70
N HIS A 40 -2.35 -2.04 18.53
CA HIS A 40 -1.10 -1.49 18.04
C HIS A 40 -0.20 -2.55 17.36
N ASN A 41 0.39 -2.13 16.25
CA ASN A 41 1.46 -2.72 15.45
C ASN A 41 2.81 -2.93 16.16
N GLU A 42 2.88 -3.57 17.33
CA GLU A 42 4.10 -3.52 18.14
C GLU A 42 5.33 -4.11 17.42
N VAL A 43 6.34 -3.27 17.23
CA VAL A 43 7.68 -3.70 16.79
C VAL A 43 8.61 -3.74 17.98
N ARG A 44 9.13 -4.93 18.27
CA ARG A 44 10.09 -5.20 19.34
C ARG A 44 11.51 -5.17 18.85
N SER A 45 12.45 -4.82 19.72
CA SER A 45 13.88 -5.01 19.46
C SER A 45 14.26 -6.50 19.41
N GLY A 46 15.36 -6.79 18.73
CA GLY A 46 15.95 -8.13 18.62
C GLY A 46 16.65 -8.62 19.90
N PRO A 47 17.42 -9.71 19.82
CA PRO A 47 18.04 -10.27 18.60
C PRO A 47 17.12 -11.15 17.74
N PRO A 48 17.48 -11.43 16.47
CA PRO A 48 18.62 -10.88 15.73
C PRO A 48 18.34 -9.52 15.07
N TRP A 49 17.07 -9.11 14.97
CA TRP A 49 16.63 -7.86 14.35
C TRP A 49 15.34 -7.35 14.99
N ARG A 50 14.91 -6.14 14.62
CA ARG A 50 13.57 -5.65 14.99
C ARG A 50 12.50 -6.53 14.35
N GLN A 51 11.51 -6.90 15.15
CA GLN A 51 10.53 -7.92 14.80
C GLN A 51 9.12 -7.54 15.25
N HIS A 52 8.11 -8.07 14.55
CA HIS A 52 6.70 -7.93 14.95
C HIS A 52 6.30 -8.96 16.01
N ASP A 53 5.42 -8.59 16.95
CA ASP A 53 4.90 -9.52 17.96
C ASP A 53 3.83 -10.47 17.40
N LEU A 54 4.25 -11.42 16.56
CA LEU A 54 3.34 -12.41 15.98
C LEU A 54 2.53 -13.19 17.03
N LYS A 55 3.08 -13.41 18.22
CA LYS A 55 2.38 -14.12 19.30
C LYS A 55 1.24 -13.27 19.86
N GLY A 56 1.52 -12.04 20.29
CA GLY A 56 0.48 -11.15 20.82
C GLY A 56 -0.60 -10.82 19.79
N ILE A 57 -0.21 -10.66 18.52
CA ILE A 57 -1.18 -10.49 17.42
C ILE A 57 -2.07 -11.73 17.28
N SER A 58 -1.52 -12.95 17.42
CA SER A 58 -2.31 -14.18 17.36
C SER A 58 -3.33 -14.26 18.50
N ASP A 59 -2.86 -14.01 19.72
CA ASP A 59 -3.69 -14.06 20.92
C ASP A 59 -4.84 -13.03 20.82
N TRP A 60 -4.53 -11.82 20.35
CA TRP A 60 -5.53 -10.78 20.09
C TRP A 60 -6.51 -11.18 18.98
N LEU A 61 -6.01 -11.62 17.81
CA LEU A 61 -6.83 -11.98 16.66
C LEU A 61 -7.87 -13.05 17.03
N PHE A 62 -7.45 -14.15 17.66
CA PHE A 62 -8.36 -15.25 17.95
C PHE A 62 -9.41 -14.87 19.01
N GLY A 63 -9.02 -14.09 20.03
CA GLY A 63 -9.95 -13.56 21.02
C GLY A 63 -10.95 -12.56 20.43
N SER A 64 -10.47 -11.63 19.60
CA SER A 64 -11.29 -10.62 18.94
C SER A 64 -12.22 -11.23 17.88
N LEU A 65 -11.76 -12.21 17.10
CA LEU A 65 -12.58 -12.92 16.13
C LEU A 65 -13.70 -13.69 16.82
N ALA A 66 -13.40 -14.40 17.91
CA ALA A 66 -14.42 -15.04 18.73
C ALA A 66 -15.45 -14.05 19.27
N SER A 67 -15.02 -12.84 19.65
CA SER A 67 -15.95 -11.78 20.09
C SER A 67 -16.87 -11.31 18.97
N LEU A 68 -16.33 -11.03 17.79
CA LEU A 68 -17.16 -10.61 16.65
C LEU A 68 -18.13 -11.71 16.21
N CYS A 69 -17.73 -12.99 16.26
CA CYS A 69 -18.62 -14.12 15.96
C CYS A 69 -19.77 -14.26 16.98
N ARG A 70 -19.67 -13.71 18.19
CA ARG A 70 -20.79 -13.65 19.15
C ARG A 70 -21.76 -12.52 18.86
N HIS A 71 -21.28 -11.42 18.30
CA HIS A 71 -22.08 -10.25 17.97
C HIS A 71 -22.74 -10.36 16.59
N HIS A 72 -22.08 -11.04 15.64
CA HIS A 72 -22.46 -11.09 14.23
C HIS A 72 -22.43 -12.52 13.69
N PRO A 73 -23.33 -12.88 12.75
CA PRO A 73 -23.35 -14.19 12.10
C PRO A 73 -22.26 -14.29 11.01
N LEU A 74 -20.99 -14.17 11.41
CA LEU A 74 -19.86 -14.20 10.48
C LEU A 74 -19.73 -15.59 9.82
N GLU A 75 -19.65 -15.60 8.51
CA GLU A 75 -19.51 -16.80 7.66
C GLU A 75 -18.11 -16.95 7.10
N LYS A 76 -17.41 -15.82 6.91
CA LYS A 76 -16.09 -15.77 6.28
C LYS A 76 -15.12 -14.93 7.09
N VAL A 77 -13.84 -15.23 6.97
CA VAL A 77 -12.73 -14.39 7.43
C VAL A 77 -11.70 -14.26 6.31
N VAL A 78 -11.20 -13.04 6.11
CA VAL A 78 -10.20 -12.73 5.08
C VAL A 78 -9.11 -11.82 5.64
N GLY A 79 -7.86 -12.13 5.29
CA GLY A 79 -6.71 -11.31 5.66
C GLY A 79 -6.37 -10.29 4.58
N THR A 80 -5.91 -9.12 5.00
CA THR A 80 -5.22 -8.13 4.17
C THR A 80 -4.03 -7.56 4.91
N GLY A 81 -3.04 -7.05 4.19
CA GLY A 81 -1.86 -6.48 4.82
C GLY A 81 -0.94 -5.78 3.84
N HIS A 82 -0.01 -5.02 4.41
CA HIS A 82 0.96 -4.27 3.65
C HIS A 82 1.93 -5.16 2.87
N GLY A 83 2.44 -4.63 1.76
CA GLY A 83 3.52 -5.24 0.98
C GLY A 83 4.83 -5.38 1.77
N SER A 84 5.85 -5.94 1.11
CA SER A 84 7.19 -6.15 1.70
C SER A 84 7.22 -6.95 3.02
N ALA A 85 6.18 -7.72 3.35
CA ALA A 85 6.10 -8.49 4.58
C ALA A 85 5.86 -9.96 4.32
N GLY A 86 6.74 -10.80 4.87
CA GLY A 86 6.62 -12.25 4.81
C GLY A 86 7.14 -12.92 6.07
N VAL A 87 6.67 -14.13 6.30
CA VAL A 87 6.97 -14.93 7.48
C VAL A 87 7.51 -16.28 7.05
N LEU A 88 8.71 -16.63 7.54
CA LEU A 88 9.27 -17.96 7.41
C LEU A 88 8.67 -18.85 8.50
N VAL A 89 8.04 -19.97 8.13
CA VAL A 89 7.30 -20.84 9.06
C VAL A 89 7.75 -22.29 8.96
N ASN A 90 7.56 -23.01 10.07
CA ASN A 90 7.68 -24.46 10.13
C ASN A 90 6.39 -25.13 9.59
N ALA A 91 6.31 -26.46 9.64
CA ALA A 91 5.17 -27.19 9.12
C ALA A 91 3.90 -27.05 10.00
N ASP A 92 4.06 -26.80 11.29
CA ASP A 92 2.97 -26.70 12.26
C ASP A 92 2.42 -25.26 12.36
N PRO A 93 1.13 -25.01 12.05
CA PRO A 93 0.49 -23.71 12.21
C PRO A 93 0.25 -23.24 13.65
N ASP A 94 0.52 -24.06 14.67
CA ASP A 94 0.60 -23.56 16.05
C ASP A 94 1.95 -22.87 16.36
N GLU A 95 2.99 -23.15 15.59
CA GLU A 95 4.26 -22.42 15.68
C GLU A 95 4.18 -21.08 14.93
N THR A 96 4.49 -19.97 15.61
CA THR A 96 4.31 -18.62 15.02
C THR A 96 5.26 -18.36 13.85
N SER A 97 6.52 -18.79 13.94
CA SER A 97 7.51 -18.59 12.88
C SER A 97 8.76 -19.44 13.13
N ALA A 98 9.46 -19.81 12.06
CA ALA A 98 10.77 -20.46 12.15
C ALA A 98 11.86 -19.46 12.60
N LEU A 99 11.77 -18.22 12.12
CA LEU A 99 12.58 -17.08 12.53
C LEU A 99 11.68 -15.84 12.70
N PRO A 100 12.01 -14.91 13.62
CA PRO A 100 11.30 -13.65 13.80
C PRO A 100 10.94 -12.91 12.51
N MET A 101 9.68 -12.50 12.35
CA MET A 101 9.24 -11.66 11.23
C MET A 101 9.96 -10.31 11.28
N ILE A 102 10.75 -10.01 10.25
CA ILE A 102 11.53 -8.79 10.11
C ILE A 102 10.62 -7.56 9.97
N ASP A 103 10.92 -6.49 10.72
CA ASP A 103 10.43 -5.15 10.38
C ASP A 103 11.16 -4.63 9.14
N TYR A 104 10.44 -4.42 8.03
CA TYR A 104 11.04 -3.98 6.77
C TYR A 104 11.60 -2.55 6.83
N GLU A 105 11.19 -1.73 7.81
CA GLU A 105 11.64 -0.34 7.98
C GLU A 105 12.97 -0.20 8.73
N GLN A 106 13.66 -1.30 9.01
CA GLN A 106 14.97 -1.29 9.64
C GLN A 106 16.11 -1.37 8.64
N ASP A 107 17.22 -0.71 8.94
CA ASP A 107 18.42 -0.78 8.13
C ASP A 107 19.02 -2.18 8.14
N LEU A 108 19.69 -2.51 7.04
CA LEU A 108 20.37 -3.78 6.87
C LEU A 108 21.84 -3.67 7.29
N PRO A 109 22.44 -4.76 7.81
CA PRO A 109 23.89 -4.85 7.88
C PRO A 109 24.49 -4.65 6.47
N PRO A 110 25.61 -3.90 6.32
CA PRO A 110 26.20 -3.62 5.01
C PRO A 110 26.46 -4.87 4.16
N ALA A 111 26.96 -5.95 4.78
CA ALA A 111 27.19 -7.22 4.09
C ALA A 111 25.92 -7.84 3.48
N ILE A 112 24.76 -7.65 4.12
CA ILE A 112 23.47 -8.14 3.62
C ILE A 112 23.00 -7.28 2.44
N ARG A 113 23.09 -5.96 2.58
CA ARG A 113 22.77 -5.01 1.51
C ARG A 113 23.61 -5.29 0.26
N ASP A 114 24.92 -5.37 0.42
CA ASP A 114 25.88 -5.50 -0.67
C ASP A 114 25.83 -6.89 -1.29
N GLY A 115 25.56 -7.94 -0.49
CA GLY A 115 25.40 -9.31 -0.99
C GLY A 115 24.08 -9.57 -1.74
N TYR A 116 23.01 -8.84 -1.41
CA TYR A 116 21.72 -8.98 -2.10
C TYR A 116 21.68 -8.28 -3.47
N ALA A 117 22.35 -7.14 -3.63
CA ALA A 117 22.24 -6.32 -4.84
C ALA A 117 22.56 -7.09 -6.15
N PRO A 118 23.61 -7.94 -6.22
CA PRO A 118 23.89 -8.75 -7.41
C PRO A 118 22.84 -9.83 -7.72
N LEU A 119 21.98 -10.18 -6.75
CA LEU A 119 20.94 -11.21 -6.88
C LEU A 119 19.58 -10.64 -7.28
N SER A 120 19.50 -9.32 -7.47
CA SER A 120 18.25 -8.57 -7.55
C SER A 120 17.46 -8.71 -8.86
N GLY A 121 18.02 -9.38 -9.87
CA GLY A 121 17.37 -9.57 -11.17
C GLY A 121 17.13 -8.26 -11.92
N ASP A 122 16.10 -8.23 -12.77
CA ASP A 122 15.65 -7.01 -13.44
C ASP A 122 14.47 -6.33 -12.71
N PHE A 123 14.02 -5.18 -13.24
CA PHE A 123 12.89 -4.44 -12.68
C PHE A 123 11.63 -5.30 -12.57
N PHE A 124 11.32 -6.13 -13.57
CA PHE A 124 10.09 -6.95 -13.58
C PHE A 124 10.16 -8.12 -12.61
N ASP A 125 11.35 -8.62 -12.28
CA ASP A 125 11.52 -9.62 -11.21
C ASP A 125 11.19 -9.04 -9.83
N ARG A 126 11.43 -7.75 -9.63
CA ARG A 126 11.19 -7.04 -8.36
C ARG A 126 9.83 -6.35 -8.28
N GLY A 127 9.36 -5.84 -9.41
CA GLY A 127 8.27 -4.88 -9.50
C GLY A 127 8.58 -3.49 -8.93
N SER A 128 9.85 -3.17 -8.68
CA SER A 128 10.30 -1.87 -8.19
C SER A 128 11.82 -1.73 -8.29
N ALA A 129 12.33 -0.53 -8.00
CA ALA A 129 13.73 -0.36 -7.64
C ALA A 129 14.12 -1.23 -6.43
N ILE A 130 15.42 -1.39 -6.21
CA ILE A 130 15.95 -1.91 -4.95
C ILE A 130 15.61 -0.89 -3.86
N MET A 131 14.45 -1.09 -3.20
CA MET A 131 13.96 -0.17 -2.17
C MET A 131 14.93 -0.09 -0.99
N LEU A 132 14.85 0.98 -0.21
CA LEU A 132 15.69 1.18 0.98
C LEU A 132 15.43 0.09 2.04
N LYS A 133 16.35 -0.02 3.01
CA LYS A 133 16.17 -0.83 4.22
C LYS A 133 15.88 -2.30 3.92
N ALA A 134 15.13 -3.00 4.77
CA ALA A 134 14.71 -4.37 4.54
C ALA A 134 13.45 -4.49 3.65
N ALA A 135 13.06 -3.43 2.94
CA ALA A 135 11.94 -3.47 1.99
C ALA A 135 12.33 -4.36 0.80
N HIS A 136 11.82 -5.59 0.80
CA HIS A 136 11.77 -6.64 -0.24
C HIS A 136 11.74 -8.00 0.49
N GLN A 137 10.71 -8.82 0.27
CA GLN A 137 10.58 -10.12 0.95
C GLN A 137 11.78 -11.05 0.68
N ALA A 138 12.24 -11.12 -0.58
CA ALA A 138 13.42 -11.88 -0.96
C ALA A 138 14.69 -11.41 -0.23
N ARG A 139 14.79 -10.10 0.06
CA ARG A 139 15.91 -9.53 0.81
C ARG A 139 15.86 -9.92 2.28
N GLN A 140 14.68 -9.97 2.86
CA GLN A 140 14.46 -10.45 4.22
C GLN A 140 14.80 -11.94 4.34
N LEU A 141 14.35 -12.77 3.40
CA LEU A 141 14.67 -14.19 3.38
C LEU A 141 16.18 -14.44 3.16
N TYR A 142 16.82 -13.63 2.31
CA TYR A 142 18.28 -13.62 2.17
C TYR A 142 18.96 -13.29 3.51
N TRP A 143 18.53 -12.24 4.20
CA TRP A 143 19.07 -11.87 5.52
C TRP A 143 18.90 -13.01 6.53
N MET A 144 17.71 -13.61 6.62
CA MET A 144 17.45 -14.77 7.48
C MET A 144 18.41 -15.92 7.19
N GLN A 145 18.65 -16.24 5.91
CA GLN A 145 19.55 -17.32 5.52
C GLN A 145 21.03 -17.03 5.83
N GLN A 146 21.48 -15.78 5.73
CA GLN A 146 22.84 -15.41 6.11
C GLN A 146 23.07 -15.47 7.62
N VAL A 147 22.02 -15.26 8.43
CA VAL A 147 22.11 -15.32 9.89
C VAL A 147 21.97 -16.75 10.41
N ASP A 148 21.03 -17.53 9.87
CA ASP A 148 20.75 -18.89 10.32
C ASP A 148 20.30 -19.79 9.16
N ALA A 149 21.28 -20.26 8.38
CA ALA A 149 21.04 -21.11 7.22
C ALA A 149 20.40 -22.47 7.59
N GLU A 150 20.74 -23.03 8.75
CA GLU A 150 20.19 -24.32 9.20
C GLU A 150 18.69 -24.19 9.50
N ARG A 151 18.30 -23.13 10.22
CA ARG A 151 16.90 -22.86 10.51
C ARG A 151 16.09 -22.60 9.24
N VAL A 152 16.66 -21.86 8.28
CA VAL A 152 16.02 -21.67 6.96
C VAL A 152 15.88 -23.00 6.23
N ALA A 153 16.88 -23.88 6.28
CA ALA A 153 16.85 -25.20 5.65
C ALA A 153 15.74 -26.11 6.22
N GLN A 154 15.50 -26.04 7.53
CA GLN A 154 14.45 -26.80 8.23
C GLN A 154 13.04 -26.21 8.06
N ALA A 155 12.93 -24.90 7.79
CA ALA A 155 11.65 -24.25 7.57
C ALA A 155 10.89 -24.83 6.37
N ARG A 156 9.56 -24.74 6.43
CA ARG A 156 8.67 -25.37 5.46
C ARG A 156 8.13 -24.40 4.43
N TRP A 157 7.67 -23.23 4.83
CA TRP A 157 7.08 -22.25 3.92
C TRP A 157 7.60 -20.84 4.19
N TYR A 158 7.59 -20.01 3.16
CA TYR A 158 7.68 -18.56 3.29
C TYR A 158 6.38 -17.96 2.77
N LEU A 159 5.61 -17.33 3.66
CA LEU A 159 4.25 -16.88 3.39
C LEU A 159 4.19 -15.35 3.40
N GLY A 160 3.49 -14.75 2.44
CA GLY A 160 3.11 -13.34 2.51
C GLY A 160 2.23 -13.07 3.73
N LEU A 161 2.24 -11.85 4.25
CA LEU A 161 1.58 -11.51 5.52
C LEU A 161 0.09 -11.92 5.61
N PRO A 162 -0.79 -11.65 4.62
CA PRO A 162 -2.17 -12.11 4.67
C PRO A 162 -2.28 -13.64 4.67
N GLN A 163 -1.47 -14.31 3.86
CA GLN A 163 -1.46 -15.77 3.72
C GLN A 163 -0.89 -16.47 4.94
N TYR A 164 0.04 -15.84 5.67
CA TYR A 164 0.48 -16.31 6.97
C TYR A 164 -0.70 -16.41 7.93
N TRP A 165 -1.54 -15.38 8.04
CA TRP A 165 -2.71 -15.40 8.91
C TRP A 165 -3.80 -16.36 8.44
N ALA A 166 -4.03 -16.44 7.12
CA ALA A 166 -4.93 -17.43 6.54
C ALA A 166 -4.45 -18.86 6.84
N TRP A 167 -3.14 -19.12 6.80
CA TRP A 167 -2.53 -20.39 7.18
C TRP A 167 -2.65 -20.68 8.68
N ARG A 168 -2.42 -19.69 9.55
CA ARG A 168 -2.65 -19.84 11.00
C ARG A 168 -4.11 -20.23 11.30
N LEU A 169 -5.07 -19.68 10.55
CA LEU A 169 -6.50 -19.95 10.74
C LEU A 169 -6.98 -21.26 10.10
N SER A 170 -6.45 -21.67 8.94
CA SER A 170 -6.95 -22.81 8.14
C SER A 170 -6.02 -24.03 8.12
N GLY A 171 -4.74 -23.83 8.40
CA GLY A 171 -3.69 -24.82 8.20
C GLY A 171 -3.24 -25.00 6.74
N VAL A 172 -3.85 -24.29 5.78
CA VAL A 172 -3.55 -24.44 4.35
C VAL A 172 -2.58 -23.35 3.88
N PRO A 173 -1.36 -23.70 3.46
CA PRO A 173 -0.37 -22.72 2.99
C PRO A 173 -0.74 -22.25 1.58
N SER A 174 -0.58 -20.96 1.31
CA SER A 174 -0.90 -20.37 0.01
C SER A 174 0.06 -19.27 -0.40
N ALA A 175 0.31 -19.18 -1.70
CA ALA A 175 0.86 -18.02 -2.38
C ALA A 175 -0.30 -17.25 -3.03
N GLU A 176 -0.16 -15.93 -3.12
CA GLU A 176 -1.18 -15.08 -3.73
C GLU A 176 -0.49 -13.96 -4.53
N THR A 177 -1.08 -13.61 -5.68
CA THR A 177 -0.40 -12.79 -6.69
C THR A 177 -0.22 -11.34 -6.25
N THR A 178 -1.22 -10.74 -5.58
CA THR A 178 -1.17 -9.32 -5.20
C THR A 178 -0.09 -9.06 -4.17
N ILE A 179 0.04 -9.90 -3.13
CA ILE A 179 1.09 -9.72 -2.12
C ILE A 179 2.49 -10.01 -2.67
N LEU A 180 2.60 -10.95 -3.62
CA LEU A 180 3.88 -11.27 -4.25
C LEU A 180 4.27 -10.24 -5.31
N SER A 181 3.32 -9.50 -5.87
CA SER A 181 3.60 -8.36 -6.75
C SER A 181 3.92 -7.08 -5.97
N ALA A 182 3.56 -7.00 -4.69
CA ALA A 182 3.84 -5.85 -3.82
C ALA A 182 5.27 -5.90 -3.24
N GLN A 183 6.26 -5.68 -4.13
CA GLN A 183 7.69 -5.59 -3.80
C GLN A 183 8.20 -6.80 -3.01
N SER A 184 7.82 -8.01 -3.45
CA SER A 184 8.36 -9.24 -2.85
C SER A 184 9.74 -9.59 -3.41
N HIS A 185 9.98 -9.30 -4.69
CA HIS A 185 11.07 -9.87 -5.49
C HIS A 185 11.10 -11.41 -5.51
N LEU A 186 10.01 -12.08 -5.15
CA LEU A 186 9.88 -13.53 -5.23
C LEU A 186 9.13 -13.95 -6.50
N TRP A 187 8.24 -13.11 -7.03
CA TRP A 187 7.39 -13.43 -8.18
C TRP A 187 7.50 -12.38 -9.28
N ASN A 188 7.78 -12.83 -10.50
CA ASN A 188 7.69 -11.98 -11.68
C ASN A 188 6.26 -12.03 -12.23
N ASN A 189 5.51 -10.96 -12.02
CA ASN A 189 4.10 -10.91 -12.40
C ASN A 189 3.86 -10.77 -13.91
N VAL A 190 4.81 -10.26 -14.68
CA VAL A 190 4.71 -10.19 -16.15
C VAL A 190 4.92 -11.57 -16.76
N ARG A 191 5.96 -12.28 -16.30
CA ARG A 191 6.37 -13.59 -16.82
C ARG A 191 5.59 -14.76 -16.19
N LYS A 192 4.82 -14.50 -15.12
CA LYS A 192 4.06 -15.51 -14.36
C LYS A 192 4.94 -16.66 -13.87
N GLN A 193 6.09 -16.33 -13.29
CA GLN A 193 7.03 -17.30 -12.76
C GLN A 193 7.73 -16.77 -11.50
N TRP A 194 8.24 -17.69 -10.68
CA TRP A 194 9.15 -17.32 -9.59
C TRP A 194 10.37 -16.59 -10.15
N SER A 195 10.81 -15.53 -9.47
CA SER A 195 11.98 -14.76 -9.87
C SER A 195 13.26 -15.61 -9.77
N PRO A 196 14.32 -15.28 -10.52
CA PRO A 196 15.55 -16.07 -10.54
C PRO A 196 16.19 -16.30 -9.15
N ILE A 197 16.03 -15.37 -8.20
CA ILE A 197 16.57 -15.51 -6.85
C ILE A 197 15.98 -16.72 -6.09
N VAL A 198 14.71 -17.08 -6.35
CA VAL A 198 14.05 -18.21 -5.68
C VAL A 198 14.77 -19.52 -6.01
N ALA A 199 15.08 -19.75 -7.29
CA ALA A 199 15.85 -20.92 -7.71
C ALA A 199 17.31 -20.80 -7.26
N GLY A 200 17.93 -19.63 -7.45
CA GLY A 200 19.35 -19.40 -7.16
C GLY A 200 19.71 -19.56 -5.67
N GLN A 201 18.77 -19.36 -4.75
CA GLN A 201 18.97 -19.55 -3.31
C GLN A 201 18.37 -20.86 -2.78
N GLY A 202 17.81 -21.72 -3.65
CA GLY A 202 17.21 -22.99 -3.25
C GLY A 202 15.88 -22.85 -2.50
N TRP A 203 15.18 -21.73 -2.68
CA TRP A 203 13.93 -21.41 -1.98
C TRP A 203 12.68 -22.01 -2.62
N GLN A 204 12.79 -22.68 -3.76
CA GLN A 204 11.63 -23.30 -4.42
C GLN A 204 10.80 -24.19 -3.48
N ARG A 205 11.48 -24.89 -2.55
CA ARG A 205 10.85 -25.75 -1.52
C ARG A 205 10.04 -24.98 -0.47
N LEU A 206 10.29 -23.68 -0.30
CA LEU A 206 9.59 -22.80 0.64
C LEU A 206 8.35 -22.16 0.00
N MET A 207 8.18 -22.26 -1.32
CA MET A 207 7.11 -21.59 -2.04
C MET A 207 5.82 -22.43 -2.00
N PRO A 208 4.73 -21.92 -1.40
CA PRO A 208 3.44 -22.62 -1.37
C PRO A 208 2.71 -22.57 -2.73
N PRO A 209 1.66 -23.39 -2.93
CA PRO A 209 0.82 -23.32 -4.13
C PRO A 209 0.03 -22.01 -4.21
N PHE A 210 -0.25 -21.54 -5.42
CA PHE A 210 -1.06 -20.33 -5.63
C PHE A 210 -2.55 -20.58 -5.39
N HIS A 211 -3.19 -19.63 -4.72
CA HIS A 211 -4.64 -19.51 -4.61
C HIS A 211 -5.06 -18.08 -5.00
N PRO A 212 -6.23 -17.89 -5.64
CA PRO A 212 -6.74 -16.55 -5.89
C PRO A 212 -7.14 -15.86 -4.58
N ALA A 213 -7.10 -14.52 -4.52
CA ALA A 213 -7.38 -13.78 -3.29
C ALA A 213 -8.76 -14.10 -2.66
N TRP A 214 -9.77 -14.37 -3.50
CA TRP A 214 -11.13 -14.76 -3.08
C TRP A 214 -11.28 -16.26 -2.78
N GLY A 215 -10.26 -17.07 -3.09
CA GLY A 215 -10.31 -18.52 -2.94
C GLY A 215 -10.49 -18.93 -1.48
N THR A 216 -11.43 -19.86 -1.23
CA THR A 216 -11.64 -20.44 0.09
C THR A 216 -10.62 -21.54 0.34
N LEU A 217 -9.79 -21.36 1.36
CA LEU A 217 -8.77 -22.35 1.75
C LEU A 217 -9.38 -23.52 2.53
N GLY A 218 -10.46 -23.26 3.27
CA GLY A 218 -11.18 -24.26 4.06
C GLY A 218 -11.87 -23.63 5.26
N PRO A 219 -12.53 -24.44 6.11
CA PRO A 219 -12.99 -23.98 7.41
C PRO A 219 -11.80 -23.63 8.31
N ILE A 220 -12.04 -22.79 9.32
CA ILE A 220 -11.10 -22.59 10.42
C ILE A 220 -10.72 -23.94 11.06
N ARG A 221 -9.45 -24.10 11.47
CA ARG A 221 -8.97 -25.33 12.10
C ARG A 221 -9.84 -25.67 13.33
N HIS A 222 -10.25 -26.93 13.44
CA HIS A 222 -11.18 -27.40 14.48
C HIS A 222 -10.68 -27.14 15.90
N ASP A 223 -9.39 -27.28 16.15
CA ASP A 223 -8.77 -27.02 17.46
C ASP A 223 -8.88 -25.53 17.83
N LEU A 224 -8.66 -24.60 16.90
CA LEU A 224 -8.81 -23.15 17.15
C LEU A 224 -10.27 -22.81 17.40
N ALA A 225 -11.17 -23.34 16.57
CA ALA A 225 -12.60 -23.14 16.71
C ALA A 225 -13.09 -23.51 18.12
N ARG A 226 -12.72 -24.70 18.60
CA ARG A 226 -13.09 -25.18 19.94
C ARG A 226 -12.41 -24.40 21.07
N ARG A 227 -11.11 -24.12 20.95
CA ARG A 227 -10.34 -23.40 21.98
C ARG A 227 -10.86 -21.99 22.23
N HIS A 228 -11.29 -21.29 21.18
CA HIS A 228 -11.70 -19.89 21.26
C HIS A 228 -13.22 -19.67 21.15
N GLY A 229 -14.01 -20.71 20.89
CA GLY A 229 -15.46 -20.58 20.70
C GLY A 229 -15.82 -19.88 19.37
N ILE A 230 -15.05 -20.12 18.32
CA ILE A 230 -15.31 -19.63 16.96
C ILE A 230 -16.14 -20.69 16.21
N PRO A 231 -17.13 -20.32 15.38
CA PRO A 231 -17.91 -21.28 14.60
C PRO A 231 -17.02 -22.20 13.73
N GLU A 232 -17.16 -23.52 13.86
CA GLU A 232 -16.36 -24.50 13.11
C GLU A 232 -16.55 -24.41 11.58
N LYS A 233 -17.61 -23.74 11.11
CA LYS A 233 -17.91 -23.54 9.68
C LYS A 233 -17.39 -22.20 9.12
N LEU A 234 -16.75 -21.37 9.95
CA LEU A 234 -16.20 -20.08 9.48
C LEU A 234 -15.17 -20.35 8.38
N SER A 235 -15.44 -19.87 7.17
CA SER A 235 -14.60 -20.12 6.00
C SER A 235 -13.44 -19.12 5.95
N VAL A 236 -12.22 -19.61 5.75
CA VAL A 236 -11.02 -18.79 5.64
C VAL A 236 -10.72 -18.55 4.16
N LEU A 237 -10.69 -17.28 3.74
CA LEU A 237 -10.28 -16.88 2.40
C LEU A 237 -8.77 -16.65 2.34
N THR A 238 -8.23 -16.75 1.14
CA THR A 238 -6.79 -16.56 0.85
C THR A 238 -6.31 -15.15 1.20
N GLY A 239 -7.13 -14.12 0.94
CA GLY A 239 -6.78 -12.73 1.22
C GLY A 239 -5.80 -12.12 0.22
N GLY A 240 -5.33 -10.91 0.45
CA GLY A 240 -4.48 -10.20 -0.52
C GLY A 240 -3.80 -8.94 0.03
N HIS A 241 -3.10 -8.24 -0.84
CA HIS A 241 -2.38 -6.99 -0.56
C HIS A 241 -3.33 -5.80 -0.38
N ASP A 242 -3.06 -4.95 0.61
CA ASP A 242 -3.92 -3.83 0.98
C ASP A 242 -4.29 -2.89 -0.18
N SER A 243 -3.31 -2.42 -0.95
CA SER A 243 -3.52 -1.43 -2.00
C SER A 243 -4.24 -2.05 -3.20
N SER A 244 -3.96 -3.32 -3.48
CA SER A 244 -4.64 -4.09 -4.53
C SER A 244 -6.10 -4.36 -4.17
N LEU A 245 -6.41 -4.56 -2.89
CA LEU A 245 -7.79 -4.70 -2.42
C LEU A 245 -8.52 -3.35 -2.41
N ASN A 246 -7.82 -2.25 -2.08
CA ASN A 246 -8.42 -0.92 -2.26
C ASN A 246 -8.75 -0.65 -3.72
N LEU A 247 -7.85 -0.96 -4.67
CA LEU A 247 -8.15 -0.89 -6.11
C LEU A 247 -9.34 -1.78 -6.49
N TYR A 248 -9.37 -3.02 -5.99
CA TYR A 248 -10.45 -3.97 -6.27
C TYR A 248 -11.82 -3.45 -5.84
N ARG A 249 -11.92 -2.64 -4.78
CA ARG A 249 -13.16 -1.96 -4.38
C ARG A 249 -13.77 -1.15 -5.53
N TYR A 250 -12.95 -0.39 -6.26
CA TYR A 250 -13.40 0.43 -7.39
C TYR A 250 -13.70 -0.44 -8.63
N GLN A 251 -12.89 -1.47 -8.88
CA GLN A 251 -13.14 -2.42 -9.96
C GLN A 251 -14.46 -3.18 -9.77
N ALA A 252 -14.76 -3.60 -8.54
CA ALA A 252 -16.01 -4.26 -8.17
C ALA A 252 -17.23 -3.32 -8.29
N ALA A 253 -17.03 -2.01 -8.16
CA ALA A 253 -18.05 -0.99 -8.43
C ALA A 253 -18.24 -0.68 -9.93
N GLY A 254 -17.57 -1.42 -10.82
CA GLY A 254 -17.68 -1.26 -12.27
C GLY A 254 -16.63 -0.33 -12.90
N MET A 255 -15.75 0.28 -12.11
CA MET A 255 -14.67 1.15 -12.58
C MET A 255 -13.43 0.30 -12.92
N ARG A 256 -13.55 -0.56 -13.93
CA ARG A 256 -12.52 -1.58 -14.27
C ARG A 256 -11.15 -1.01 -14.62
N ASP A 257 -11.15 0.16 -15.26
CA ASP A 257 -9.95 0.88 -15.66
C ASP A 257 -9.63 2.04 -14.69
N ALA A 258 -10.12 1.97 -13.44
CA ALA A 258 -9.86 3.01 -12.46
C ALA A 258 -8.36 3.18 -12.20
N CYS A 259 -7.94 4.43 -12.11
CA CYS A 259 -6.75 4.77 -11.36
C CYS A 259 -7.13 5.24 -9.96
N VAL A 260 -6.53 4.62 -8.95
CA VAL A 260 -6.75 4.94 -7.54
C VAL A 260 -5.48 5.56 -6.96
N ILE A 261 -5.62 6.75 -6.41
CA ILE A 261 -4.55 7.40 -5.64
C ILE A 261 -4.95 7.37 -4.16
N SER A 262 -4.28 6.52 -3.40
CA SER A 262 -4.43 6.43 -1.95
C SER A 262 -3.39 7.32 -1.26
N THR A 263 -3.84 8.14 -0.31
CA THR A 263 -3.00 9.09 0.42
C THR A 263 -2.92 8.79 1.92
N GLY A 264 -1.74 8.96 2.48
CA GLY A 264 -1.43 8.72 3.89
C GLY A 264 0.02 9.10 4.16
N THR A 265 0.74 8.28 4.93
CA THR A 265 2.22 8.41 5.03
C THR A 265 2.89 8.35 3.66
N TRP A 266 2.33 7.54 2.75
CA TRP A 266 2.69 7.44 1.35
C TRP A 266 1.56 8.01 0.48
N ILE A 267 1.92 8.50 -0.71
CA ILE A 267 1.02 8.55 -1.86
C ILE A 267 1.28 7.28 -2.65
N VAL A 268 0.25 6.46 -2.82
CA VAL A 268 0.28 5.21 -3.58
C VAL A 268 -0.71 5.35 -4.73
N GLY A 269 -0.21 5.38 -5.96
CA GLY A 269 -1.03 5.30 -7.15
C GLY A 269 -1.06 3.88 -7.71
N MET A 270 -2.22 3.43 -8.15
CA MET A 270 -2.40 2.20 -8.90
C MET A 270 -3.36 2.44 -10.06
N CYS A 271 -2.89 2.33 -11.30
CA CYS A 271 -3.73 2.45 -12.48
C CYS A 271 -3.61 1.18 -13.35
N ALA A 272 -4.75 0.55 -13.63
CA ALA A 272 -4.79 -0.68 -14.44
C ALA A 272 -4.46 -0.44 -15.93
N ALA A 273 -4.62 0.80 -16.40
CA ALA A 273 -4.43 1.19 -17.79
C ALA A 273 -2.97 1.58 -18.15
N THR A 274 -2.10 1.80 -17.15
CA THR A 274 -0.70 2.22 -17.38
C THR A 274 0.06 1.19 -18.23
N PRO A 275 0.65 1.58 -19.37
CA PRO A 275 1.49 0.70 -20.16
C PRO A 275 2.74 0.24 -19.39
N LEU A 276 2.99 -1.07 -19.36
CA LEU A 276 4.07 -1.65 -18.55
C LEU A 276 5.47 -1.27 -19.05
N ASP A 277 5.61 -0.95 -20.34
CA ASP A 277 6.85 -0.50 -20.97
C ASP A 277 7.21 0.96 -20.66
N GLN A 278 6.28 1.70 -20.04
CA GLN A 278 6.49 3.07 -19.59
C GLN A 278 6.87 3.16 -18.10
N LEU A 279 6.92 2.03 -17.38
CA LEU A 279 7.38 2.02 -15.99
C LEU A 279 8.88 2.30 -15.92
N ASP A 280 9.25 3.35 -15.17
CA ASP A 280 10.64 3.76 -14.93
C ASP A 280 11.03 3.52 -13.47
N GLU A 281 11.97 2.61 -13.25
CA GLU A 281 12.44 2.25 -11.92
C GLU A 281 13.07 3.42 -11.14
N ASN A 282 13.51 4.48 -11.82
CA ASN A 282 14.15 5.63 -11.18
C ASN A 282 13.16 6.70 -10.69
N ARG A 283 11.87 6.55 -11.00
CA ARG A 283 10.85 7.59 -10.75
C ARG A 283 9.79 7.11 -9.77
N GLY A 284 10.17 6.24 -8.84
CA GLY A 284 9.26 5.71 -7.81
C GLY A 284 8.14 4.84 -8.38
N MET A 285 8.20 4.47 -9.66
CA MET A 285 7.20 3.62 -10.28
C MET A 285 7.39 2.17 -9.86
N VAL A 286 6.27 1.47 -9.72
CA VAL A 286 6.19 0.08 -9.28
C VAL A 286 5.24 -0.71 -10.17
N LEU A 287 5.41 -2.03 -10.13
CA LEU A 287 4.52 -2.98 -10.76
C LEU A 287 3.85 -3.82 -9.67
N ASN A 288 2.54 -3.69 -9.56
CA ASN A 288 1.70 -4.47 -8.67
C ASN A 288 0.80 -5.42 -9.48
N SER A 289 -0.24 -5.97 -8.85
CA SER A 289 -1.30 -6.67 -9.56
C SER A 289 -2.68 -6.31 -9.01
N ASP A 290 -3.71 -6.52 -9.82
CA ASP A 290 -5.09 -6.67 -9.32
C ASP A 290 -5.31 -8.08 -8.76
N VAL A 291 -6.50 -8.31 -8.18
CA VAL A 291 -6.85 -9.59 -7.54
C VAL A 291 -6.93 -10.76 -8.53
N THR A 292 -7.13 -10.48 -9.82
CA THR A 292 -7.13 -11.50 -10.89
C THR A 292 -5.71 -11.86 -11.35
N GLY A 293 -4.71 -11.15 -10.81
CA GLY A 293 -3.31 -11.31 -11.14
C GLY A 293 -2.89 -10.52 -12.38
N ARG A 294 -3.72 -9.65 -12.96
CA ARG A 294 -3.26 -8.77 -14.05
C ARG A 294 -2.22 -7.79 -13.50
N PRO A 295 -1.09 -7.55 -14.21
CA PRO A 295 -0.15 -6.53 -13.78
C PRO A 295 -0.78 -5.14 -13.80
N VAL A 296 -0.47 -4.33 -12.79
CA VAL A 296 -1.01 -2.98 -12.59
C VAL A 296 0.15 -2.04 -12.35
N GLY A 297 0.26 -0.99 -13.16
CA GLY A 297 1.25 0.06 -12.96
C GLY A 297 0.92 0.86 -11.71
N GLY A 298 1.95 1.26 -10.97
CA GLY A 298 1.78 2.06 -9.77
C GLY A 298 2.94 2.99 -9.52
N VAL A 299 2.78 3.82 -8.50
CA VAL A 299 3.78 4.80 -8.07
C VAL A 299 3.75 4.94 -6.55
N LEU A 300 4.92 5.09 -5.95
CA LEU A 300 5.09 5.25 -4.51
C LEU A 300 5.97 6.48 -4.24
N THR A 301 5.47 7.38 -3.40
CA THR A 301 6.27 8.50 -2.88
C THR A 301 5.86 8.86 -1.45
N MET A 302 6.80 9.38 -0.65
CA MET A 302 6.63 9.69 0.77
C MET A 302 5.80 10.96 1.06
N GLY A 303 4.75 11.20 0.28
CA GLY A 303 4.02 12.46 0.26
C GLY A 303 3.48 12.91 1.63
N GLY A 304 3.11 11.98 2.53
CA GLY A 304 2.68 12.33 3.88
C GLY A 304 3.77 12.90 4.77
N ARG A 305 4.98 12.30 4.73
CA ARG A 305 6.12 12.83 5.49
C ARG A 305 6.57 14.18 4.94
N GLU A 306 6.56 14.33 3.62
CA GLU A 306 6.88 15.59 2.97
C GLU A 306 5.84 16.67 3.28
N PHE A 307 4.54 16.31 3.28
CA PHE A 307 3.46 17.20 3.71
C PHE A 307 3.69 17.71 5.13
N SER A 308 3.95 16.83 6.10
CA SER A 308 4.20 17.25 7.49
C SER A 308 5.44 18.13 7.62
N HIS A 309 6.48 17.89 6.81
CA HIS A 309 7.66 18.76 6.74
C HIS A 309 7.29 20.18 6.26
N VAL A 310 6.50 20.29 5.18
CA VAL A 310 6.10 21.57 4.59
C VAL A 310 5.10 22.32 5.50
N ALA A 311 4.10 21.64 6.06
CA ALA A 311 3.09 22.24 6.92
C ALA A 311 3.69 22.72 8.27
N GLY A 312 4.69 22.00 8.77
CA GLY A 312 5.22 22.14 10.12
C GLY A 312 4.31 21.51 11.19
N GLN A 313 4.86 21.35 12.39
CA GLN A 313 4.23 20.64 13.49
C GLN A 313 2.85 21.22 13.87
N GLY A 314 1.86 20.35 14.09
CA GLY A 314 0.54 20.70 14.63
C GLY A 314 -0.43 21.39 13.67
N GLN A 315 -0.17 21.39 12.36
CA GLN A 315 -1.05 22.02 11.34
C GLN A 315 -1.88 21.01 10.53
N GLU A 316 -1.89 19.74 10.92
CA GLU A 316 -2.55 18.68 10.16
C GLU A 316 -4.08 18.75 10.26
N GLU A 317 -4.62 19.30 11.36
CA GLU A 317 -6.06 19.31 11.67
C GLU A 317 -6.80 20.57 11.18
N THR A 318 -6.09 21.64 10.82
CA THR A 318 -6.70 22.86 10.28
C THR A 318 -6.87 22.75 8.77
N ALA A 319 -8.03 23.16 8.26
CA ALA A 319 -8.27 23.24 6.81
C ALA A 319 -7.48 24.42 6.20
N ALA A 320 -6.91 24.22 5.01
CA ALA A 320 -6.26 25.27 4.26
C ALA A 320 -7.27 26.32 3.74
N ASP A 321 -6.81 27.57 3.61
CA ASP A 321 -7.58 28.67 3.04
C ASP A 321 -7.22 28.87 1.54
N ALA A 322 -8.25 28.86 0.68
CA ALA A 322 -8.09 29.04 -0.76
C ALA A 322 -7.51 30.40 -1.15
N ALA A 323 -7.78 31.44 -0.36
CA ALA A 323 -7.19 32.77 -0.58
C ALA A 323 -5.68 32.75 -0.34
N LEU A 324 -5.21 32.01 0.68
CA LEU A 324 -3.79 31.84 0.94
C LEU A 324 -3.10 31.01 -0.14
N VAL A 325 -3.77 29.98 -0.67
CA VAL A 325 -3.25 29.22 -1.83
C VAL A 325 -3.05 30.14 -3.04
N SER A 326 -4.06 30.96 -3.37
CA SER A 326 -3.97 31.92 -4.48
C SER A 326 -2.85 32.94 -4.27
N LEU A 327 -2.71 33.45 -3.05
CA LEU A 327 -1.64 34.37 -2.66
C LEU A 327 -0.23 33.77 -2.82
N LEU A 328 -0.04 32.51 -2.42
CA LEU A 328 1.24 31.80 -2.56
C LEU A 328 1.59 31.54 -4.03
N ILE A 329 0.58 31.24 -4.86
CA ILE A 329 0.72 31.10 -6.31
C ILE A 329 1.20 32.41 -6.93
N GLU A 330 0.52 33.52 -6.64
CA GLU A 330 0.86 34.86 -7.15
C GLU A 330 2.25 35.31 -6.72
N ARG A 331 2.63 35.04 -5.47
CA ARG A 331 3.97 35.36 -4.92
C ARG A 331 5.07 34.46 -5.50
N GLY A 332 4.72 33.31 -6.06
CA GLY A 332 5.68 32.32 -6.52
C GLY A 332 6.45 31.67 -5.36
N THR A 333 5.73 31.28 -4.30
CA THR A 333 6.29 30.56 -3.14
C THR A 333 6.20 29.06 -3.35
N PHE A 334 7.33 28.39 -3.56
CA PHE A 334 7.40 26.96 -3.86
C PHE A 334 7.98 26.14 -2.70
N ALA A 335 7.37 25.00 -2.42
CA ALA A 335 8.03 23.87 -1.75
C ALA A 335 8.40 22.84 -2.83
N LEU A 336 9.66 22.44 -2.90
CA LEU A 336 10.20 21.60 -3.98
C LEU A 336 10.71 20.26 -3.43
N PRO A 337 10.44 19.13 -4.09
CA PRO A 337 10.81 17.79 -3.65
C PRO A 337 12.33 17.50 -3.77
N SER A 338 12.87 16.50 -3.08
CA SER A 338 12.19 15.58 -2.13
C SER A 338 12.69 15.82 -0.71
N PHE A 339 11.78 15.95 0.25
CA PHE A 339 12.15 16.13 1.66
C PHE A 339 12.48 14.81 2.38
N GLY A 340 12.12 13.66 1.79
CA GLY A 340 12.41 12.32 2.31
C GLY A 340 13.80 11.78 1.91
N ASP A 341 14.17 10.62 2.47
CA ASP A 341 15.47 9.95 2.23
C ASP A 341 15.53 9.16 0.92
N ASP A 342 14.42 9.09 0.18
CA ASP A 342 14.32 8.48 -1.14
C ASP A 342 14.08 9.54 -2.22
N ASP A 343 14.44 9.20 -3.45
CA ASP A 343 14.27 10.09 -4.61
C ASP A 343 12.78 10.29 -4.98
N GLY A 344 11.91 9.36 -4.58
CA GLY A 344 10.51 9.32 -4.98
C GLY A 344 10.35 9.45 -6.50
N LEU A 345 9.57 10.44 -6.93
CA LEU A 345 9.33 10.76 -8.34
C LEU A 345 10.49 11.49 -9.05
N PHE A 346 11.45 12.01 -8.29
CA PHE A 346 12.45 12.97 -8.78
C PHE A 346 13.87 12.39 -8.62
N PRO A 347 14.39 11.63 -9.59
CA PRO A 347 15.70 10.99 -9.48
C PRO A 347 16.83 11.93 -8.99
N GLY A 348 17.54 11.53 -7.94
CA GLY A 348 18.63 12.29 -7.34
C GLY A 348 18.23 13.44 -6.40
N SER A 349 16.96 13.52 -5.99
CA SER A 349 16.43 14.56 -5.09
C SER A 349 16.40 14.17 -3.60
N ALA A 350 16.74 12.93 -3.23
CA ALA A 350 16.68 12.45 -1.84
C ALA A 350 17.35 13.41 -0.86
N GLY A 351 16.60 13.86 0.15
CA GLY A 351 17.02 14.77 1.21
C GLY A 351 17.33 16.20 0.74
N ARG A 352 16.91 16.59 -0.48
CA ARG A 352 17.21 17.90 -1.10
C ARG A 352 16.00 18.80 -1.25
N GLY A 353 14.92 18.49 -0.54
CA GLY A 353 13.73 19.31 -0.48
C GLY A 353 14.05 20.74 -0.01
N ARG A 354 13.43 21.74 -0.63
CA ARG A 354 13.74 23.15 -0.37
C ARG A 354 12.53 24.05 -0.61
N PHE A 355 12.63 25.27 -0.08
CA PHE A 355 11.70 26.35 -0.37
C PHE A 355 12.34 27.35 -1.35
N GLU A 356 11.57 27.87 -2.30
CA GLU A 356 12.02 28.87 -3.28
C GLU A 356 10.98 29.99 -3.42
N GLY A 357 11.42 31.24 -3.56
CA GLY A 357 10.55 32.43 -3.58
C GLY A 357 10.32 33.05 -2.19
N PRO A 358 9.40 34.03 -2.06
CA PRO A 358 9.05 34.64 -0.78
C PRO A 358 8.57 33.58 0.22
N PRO A 359 8.97 33.63 1.50
CA PRO A 359 8.63 32.58 2.48
C PRO A 359 7.13 32.59 2.84
N ALA A 360 6.61 31.41 3.19
CA ALA A 360 5.35 31.28 3.93
C ALA A 360 5.63 31.57 5.42
N GLU A 361 5.19 32.73 5.91
CA GLU A 361 5.58 33.28 7.21
C GLU A 361 4.66 32.80 8.35
N THR A 362 3.40 32.48 8.02
CA THR A 362 2.41 32.05 9.02
C THR A 362 2.15 30.54 8.98
N PRO A 363 1.71 29.93 10.10
CA PRO A 363 1.29 28.53 10.08
C PRO A 363 0.19 28.22 9.06
N ALA A 364 -0.74 29.16 8.85
CA ALA A 364 -1.80 29.04 7.85
C ALA A 364 -1.25 29.07 6.41
N GLU A 365 -0.28 29.94 6.11
CA GLU A 365 0.40 29.95 4.81
C GLU A 365 1.19 28.66 4.59
N ARG A 366 1.89 28.12 5.61
CA ARG A 366 2.58 26.83 5.49
C ARG A 366 1.63 25.67 5.24
N LYS A 367 0.46 25.66 5.90
CA LYS A 367 -0.59 24.65 5.64
C LYS A 367 -1.11 24.75 4.21
N ALA A 368 -1.43 25.95 3.74
CA ALA A 368 -1.85 26.18 2.36
C ALA A 368 -0.78 25.71 1.34
N LEU A 369 0.50 26.03 1.61
CA LEU A 369 1.62 25.56 0.79
C LEU A 369 1.74 24.03 0.79
N ALA A 370 1.54 23.37 1.93
CA ALA A 370 1.60 21.91 2.04
C ALA A 370 0.48 21.22 1.26
N VAL A 371 -0.75 21.76 1.30
CA VAL A 371 -1.88 21.22 0.52
C VAL A 371 -1.65 21.42 -0.98
N LEU A 372 -1.15 22.59 -1.39
CA LEU A 372 -0.77 22.85 -2.78
C LEU A 372 0.35 21.91 -3.24
N TYR A 373 1.37 21.72 -2.40
CA TYR A 373 2.48 20.79 -2.65
C TYR A 373 1.98 19.35 -2.81
N ALA A 374 1.12 18.86 -1.92
CA ALA A 374 0.55 17.53 -2.01
C ALA A 374 -0.29 17.32 -3.27
N ALA A 375 -1.06 18.33 -3.69
CA ALA A 375 -1.84 18.28 -4.92
C ALA A 375 -0.94 18.22 -6.17
N LEU A 376 0.16 19.00 -6.19
CA LEU A 376 1.16 18.95 -7.26
C LEU A 376 1.85 17.59 -7.33
N LEU A 377 2.33 17.08 -6.19
CA LEU A 377 2.99 15.78 -6.12
C LEU A 377 2.03 14.65 -6.55
N THR A 378 0.77 14.73 -6.15
CA THR A 378 -0.28 13.79 -6.61
C THR A 378 -0.50 13.87 -8.11
N THR A 379 -0.56 15.08 -8.67
CA THR A 379 -0.76 15.25 -10.11
C THR A 379 0.42 14.70 -10.90
N ASP A 380 1.65 14.89 -10.42
CA ASP A 380 2.83 14.27 -11.05
C ASP A 380 2.80 12.74 -10.93
N CYS A 381 2.34 12.16 -9.81
CA CYS A 381 2.11 10.71 -9.70
C CYS A 381 1.14 10.21 -10.79
N ILE A 382 0.05 10.94 -11.05
CA ILE A 382 -0.96 10.59 -12.05
C ILE A 382 -0.37 10.70 -13.47
N ASP A 383 0.37 11.79 -13.73
CA ASP A 383 1.00 12.03 -15.03
C ASP A 383 2.05 10.95 -15.37
N GLU A 384 2.86 10.50 -14.39
CA GLU A 384 3.81 9.40 -14.58
C GLU A 384 3.14 8.07 -14.92
N LEU A 385 1.92 7.85 -14.39
CA LEU A 385 1.12 6.68 -14.72
C LEU A 385 0.38 6.80 -16.06
N ASN A 386 0.58 7.91 -16.78
CA ASN A 386 -0.04 8.24 -18.06
C ASN A 386 -1.56 8.14 -18.02
N GLU A 387 -2.15 8.63 -16.92
CA GLU A 387 -3.59 8.52 -16.66
C GLU A 387 -4.35 9.82 -16.99
N ASP A 388 -4.94 9.84 -18.18
CA ASP A 388 -5.80 10.92 -18.67
C ASP A 388 -7.30 10.67 -18.41
N GLY A 389 -7.65 9.54 -17.83
CA GLY A 389 -9.02 9.13 -17.53
C GLY A 389 -9.47 9.45 -16.11
N LEU A 390 -10.37 8.60 -15.60
CA LEU A 390 -11.00 8.75 -14.30
C LEU A 390 -10.02 8.39 -13.17
N VAL A 391 -9.73 9.38 -12.32
CA VAL A 391 -8.95 9.18 -11.10
C VAL A 391 -9.87 9.23 -9.89
N ALA A 392 -9.77 8.20 -9.05
CA ALA A 392 -10.36 8.18 -7.72
C ALA A 392 -9.29 8.52 -6.67
N LEU A 393 -9.53 9.59 -5.93
CA LEU A 393 -8.72 9.95 -4.76
C LEU A 393 -9.28 9.26 -3.52
N ASP A 394 -8.38 8.73 -2.71
CA ASP A 394 -8.67 8.03 -1.46
C ASP A 394 -7.65 8.42 -0.37
N GLY A 395 -7.99 8.19 0.88
CA GLY A 395 -7.08 8.38 2.01
C GLY A 395 -7.13 9.75 2.71
N THR A 396 -6.13 10.02 3.54
CA THR A 396 -6.24 11.04 4.60
C THR A 396 -6.09 12.48 4.12
N PHE A 397 -5.51 12.72 2.94
CA PHE A 397 -5.39 14.09 2.42
C PHE A 397 -6.75 14.72 2.09
N LEU A 398 -7.76 13.88 1.83
CA LEU A 398 -9.14 14.31 1.57
C LEU A 398 -9.85 14.93 2.78
N ARG A 399 -9.25 14.85 3.98
CA ARG A 399 -9.72 15.62 5.15
C ARG A 399 -9.62 17.12 4.91
N ASP A 400 -8.72 17.56 4.02
CA ASP A 400 -8.66 18.93 3.55
C ASP A 400 -9.45 19.07 2.23
N PRO A 401 -10.59 19.80 2.21
CA PRO A 401 -11.42 19.93 1.01
C PRO A 401 -10.70 20.54 -0.19
N LEU A 402 -9.64 21.34 0.03
CA LEU A 402 -8.89 21.95 -1.06
C LEU A 402 -7.99 20.96 -1.80
N TYR A 403 -7.58 19.85 -1.17
CA TYR A 403 -6.71 18.88 -1.82
C TYR A 403 -7.34 18.31 -3.09
N ALA A 404 -8.54 17.72 -3.00
CA ALA A 404 -9.23 17.16 -4.16
C ALA A 404 -9.59 18.23 -5.19
N THR A 405 -9.93 19.44 -4.72
CA THR A 405 -10.23 20.60 -5.56
C THR A 405 -9.03 21.01 -6.41
N LEU A 406 -7.83 21.06 -5.82
CA LEU A 406 -6.60 21.42 -6.52
C LEU A 406 -6.15 20.34 -7.50
N VAL A 407 -6.22 19.06 -7.12
CA VAL A 407 -5.89 17.95 -8.04
C VAL A 407 -6.82 17.97 -9.26
N ALA A 408 -8.13 18.15 -9.06
CA ALA A 408 -9.08 18.29 -10.17
C ALA A 408 -8.82 19.55 -11.00
N ALA A 409 -8.44 20.66 -10.38
CA ALA A 409 -8.12 21.89 -11.09
C ALA A 409 -6.89 21.76 -11.99
N LEU A 410 -5.88 21.01 -11.55
CA LEU A 410 -4.65 20.68 -12.27
C LEU A 410 -4.83 19.66 -13.40
N ARG A 411 -5.96 18.94 -13.43
CA ARG A 411 -6.34 17.96 -14.46
C ARG A 411 -7.61 18.39 -15.21
N PRO A 412 -7.60 19.52 -15.95
CA PRO A 412 -8.83 20.10 -16.52
C PRO A 412 -9.55 19.23 -17.55
N ASN A 413 -8.85 18.28 -18.17
CA ASN A 413 -9.39 17.44 -19.25
C ASN A 413 -9.80 16.03 -18.79
N ALA A 414 -9.69 15.74 -17.49
CA ALA A 414 -9.87 14.40 -16.95
C ALA A 414 -10.78 14.41 -15.72
N GLU A 415 -11.51 13.31 -15.52
CA GLU A 415 -12.43 13.21 -14.39
C GLU A 415 -11.68 12.88 -13.09
N THR A 416 -12.05 13.58 -12.02
CA THR A 416 -11.54 13.32 -10.67
C THR A 416 -12.73 13.14 -9.74
N VAL A 417 -12.77 12.02 -9.04
CA VAL A 417 -13.73 11.72 -7.97
C VAL A 417 -12.96 11.42 -6.70
N TYR A 418 -13.64 11.45 -5.56
CA TYR A 418 -13.01 11.07 -4.30
C TYR A 418 -13.97 10.30 -3.39
N ASN A 419 -13.38 9.51 -2.50
CA ASN A 419 -14.10 8.76 -1.48
C ASN A 419 -13.61 9.18 -0.09
N LEU A 420 -14.55 9.49 0.82
CA LEU A 420 -14.22 9.89 2.20
C LEU A 420 -14.23 8.71 3.18
N ASP A 421 -14.59 7.51 2.73
CA ASP A 421 -14.63 6.33 3.56
C ASP A 421 -13.21 5.90 3.96
N ALA A 422 -12.94 5.90 5.27
CA ALA A 422 -11.65 5.58 5.84
C ALA A 422 -11.29 4.07 5.83
N TYR A 423 -12.18 3.21 5.31
CA TYR A 423 -12.03 1.75 5.35
C TYR A 423 -11.89 1.11 3.96
N GLY A 424 -11.44 1.84 2.94
CA GLY A 424 -11.38 1.36 1.54
C GLY A 424 -10.71 0.00 1.35
N THR A 425 -9.55 -0.23 1.97
CA THR A 425 -8.88 -1.54 1.97
C THR A 425 -9.77 -2.64 2.54
N ALA A 426 -10.39 -2.40 3.70
CA ALA A 426 -11.22 -3.41 4.36
C ALA A 426 -12.51 -3.67 3.58
N SER A 427 -13.13 -2.63 3.00
CA SER A 427 -14.26 -2.75 2.09
C SER A 427 -13.91 -3.60 0.88
N GLY A 428 -12.76 -3.34 0.24
CA GLY A 428 -12.25 -4.14 -0.86
C GLY A 428 -12.03 -5.61 -0.50
N ALA A 429 -11.44 -5.88 0.66
CA ALA A 429 -11.25 -7.23 1.17
C ALA A 429 -12.58 -7.95 1.44
N ALA A 430 -13.56 -7.26 2.04
CA ALA A 430 -14.88 -7.82 2.30
C ALA A 430 -15.61 -8.25 1.01
N LEU A 431 -15.45 -7.48 -0.07
CA LEU A 431 -16.03 -7.78 -1.39
C LEU A 431 -15.49 -9.08 -2.01
N LEU A 432 -14.33 -9.59 -1.56
CA LEU A 432 -13.86 -10.92 -1.98
C LEU A 432 -14.80 -12.04 -1.54
N GLY A 433 -15.58 -11.82 -0.48
CA GLY A 433 -16.52 -12.79 0.06
C GLY A 433 -17.59 -13.23 -0.94
N GLU A 434 -17.90 -12.41 -1.93
CA GLU A 434 -18.87 -12.72 -3.00
C GLU A 434 -18.28 -12.48 -4.40
N HIS A 435 -16.94 -12.49 -4.56
CA HIS A 435 -16.30 -12.20 -5.85
C HIS A 435 -16.88 -13.01 -7.03
N GLU A 436 -17.10 -14.31 -6.82
CA GLU A 436 -17.59 -15.21 -7.88
C GLU A 436 -19.11 -15.22 -8.03
N THR A 437 -19.85 -14.79 -7.00
CA THR A 437 -21.32 -14.88 -6.96
C THR A 437 -22.00 -13.53 -7.16
N ARG A 438 -21.26 -12.43 -7.09
CA ARG A 438 -21.77 -11.07 -7.27
C ARG A 438 -22.13 -10.83 -8.73
N ASP A 439 -23.38 -10.46 -8.97
CA ASP A 439 -23.96 -10.18 -10.29
C ASP A 439 -24.19 -8.68 -10.54
N THR A 440 -24.08 -7.86 -9.50
CA THR A 440 -24.31 -6.41 -9.52
C THR A 440 -23.08 -5.65 -9.02
N PRO A 441 -22.80 -4.43 -9.55
CA PRO A 441 -21.70 -3.61 -9.06
C PRO A 441 -21.78 -3.35 -7.56
N ALA A 442 -20.65 -3.43 -6.87
CA ALA A 442 -20.56 -3.11 -5.46
C ALA A 442 -20.90 -1.63 -5.21
N PRO A 443 -21.61 -1.30 -4.12
CA PRO A 443 -21.88 0.09 -3.79
C PRO A 443 -20.59 0.83 -3.40
N ILE A 444 -20.42 2.04 -3.93
CA ILE A 444 -19.34 2.94 -3.53
C ILE A 444 -19.85 4.39 -3.51
N ALA A 445 -19.55 5.10 -2.42
CA ALA A 445 -19.90 6.51 -2.29
C ALA A 445 -18.78 7.36 -2.89
N LEU A 446 -19.07 8.01 -4.02
CA LEU A 446 -18.15 8.91 -4.71
C LEU A 446 -18.69 10.33 -4.70
N SER A 447 -17.80 11.27 -4.40
CA SER A 447 -18.06 12.70 -4.46
C SER A 447 -17.25 13.34 -5.58
N ARG A 448 -17.75 14.46 -6.10
CA ARG A 448 -17.05 15.29 -7.09
C ARG A 448 -16.41 16.49 -6.38
N PRO A 449 -15.15 16.82 -6.66
CA PRO A 449 -14.53 18.03 -6.13
C PRO A 449 -15.29 19.28 -6.56
N THR A 450 -15.30 20.31 -5.71
CA THR A 450 -15.82 21.62 -6.10
C THR A 450 -14.85 22.29 -7.08
N ALA A 451 -15.34 23.30 -7.80
CA ALA A 451 -14.46 24.10 -8.67
C ALA A 451 -13.49 24.93 -7.81
N PHE A 452 -12.23 24.98 -8.22
CA PHE A 452 -11.25 25.89 -7.61
C PHE A 452 -11.65 27.34 -7.87
N ALA A 453 -11.82 28.13 -6.80
CA ALA A 453 -12.28 29.50 -6.87
C ALA A 453 -11.20 30.51 -7.30
N GLY A 454 -9.92 30.12 -7.25
CA GLY A 454 -8.79 30.95 -7.70
C GLY A 454 -8.57 30.90 -9.21
N ASP A 455 -7.55 31.61 -9.67
CA ASP A 455 -7.18 31.65 -11.09
C ASP A 455 -6.56 30.31 -11.53
N ARG A 456 -7.24 29.61 -12.43
CA ARG A 456 -6.82 28.30 -12.97
C ARG A 456 -5.63 28.42 -13.93
N GLU A 457 -5.50 29.52 -14.67
CA GLU A 457 -4.36 29.74 -15.55
C GLU A 457 -3.11 30.01 -14.72
N ALA A 458 -3.23 30.81 -13.65
CA ALA A 458 -2.16 31.04 -12.70
C ALA A 458 -1.72 29.74 -12.00
N LEU A 459 -2.67 28.90 -11.58
CA LEU A 459 -2.37 27.58 -11.01
C LEU A 459 -1.63 26.67 -11.99
N ALA A 460 -2.07 26.61 -13.25
CA ALA A 460 -1.41 25.80 -14.29
C ALA A 460 0.02 26.30 -14.57
N ALA A 461 0.22 27.62 -14.67
CA ALA A 461 1.54 28.22 -14.85
C ALA A 461 2.45 27.96 -13.64
N TYR A 462 1.91 28.05 -12.43
CA TYR A 462 2.64 27.72 -11.20
C TYR A 462 3.06 26.25 -11.17
N ALA A 463 2.16 25.32 -11.53
CA ALA A 463 2.46 23.89 -11.61
C ALA A 463 3.56 23.57 -12.63
N GLN A 464 3.51 24.18 -13.82
CA GLN A 464 4.57 24.04 -14.82
C GLN A 464 5.92 24.51 -14.27
N ARG A 465 5.96 25.70 -13.65
CA ARG A 465 7.18 26.23 -13.06
C ARG A 465 7.69 25.36 -11.91
N TRP A 466 6.80 24.85 -11.07
CA TRP A 466 7.14 23.92 -9.99
C TRP A 466 7.83 22.67 -10.53
N ARG A 467 7.30 22.05 -11.60
CA ARG A 467 7.90 20.87 -12.27
C ARG A 467 9.29 21.16 -12.82
N GLU A 468 9.45 22.30 -13.49
CA GLU A 468 10.76 22.72 -14.00
C GLU A 468 11.79 22.89 -12.88
N LEU A 469 11.39 23.48 -11.75
CA LEU A 469 12.25 23.69 -10.59
C LEU A 469 12.58 22.38 -9.86
N ALA A 470 11.61 21.48 -9.74
CA ALA A 470 11.80 20.16 -9.14
C ALA A 470 12.82 19.32 -9.93
N LYS A 471 12.70 19.30 -11.26
CA LYS A 471 13.60 18.55 -12.16
C LYS A 471 15.03 19.09 -12.24
N ARG A 472 15.30 20.33 -11.81
CA ARG A 472 16.67 20.90 -11.80
C ARG A 472 17.63 20.16 -10.87
N ASN A 473 17.12 19.47 -9.84
CA ASN A 473 17.93 18.62 -8.97
C ASN A 473 18.60 17.48 -9.75
N ASN A 474 17.94 16.96 -10.78
CA ASN A 474 18.39 15.83 -11.59
C ASN A 474 19.58 16.20 -12.51
N LEU A 475 19.65 17.46 -12.96
CA LEU A 475 20.65 17.92 -13.95
C LEU A 475 22.03 18.22 -13.35
N GLN A 476 22.12 18.50 -12.04
CA GLN A 476 23.41 18.77 -11.40
C GLN A 476 24.29 17.50 -11.31
N GLN A 477 23.71 16.29 -11.35
CA GLN A 477 24.46 15.02 -11.35
C GLN A 477 25.17 14.74 -12.68
N GLY A 478 24.58 15.12 -13.83
CA GLY A 478 25.18 14.89 -15.15
C GLY A 478 26.48 15.69 -15.41
N LYS A 479 26.73 16.74 -14.62
CA LYS A 479 27.95 17.56 -14.71
C LYS A 479 29.03 17.17 -13.71
N THR A 480 28.69 16.59 -12.56
CA THR A 480 29.66 16.07 -11.58
C THR A 480 30.15 14.67 -11.91
N SER A 481 29.33 13.80 -12.48
CA SER A 481 29.77 12.46 -12.96
C SER A 481 30.81 12.57 -14.08
N LYS A 482 30.70 13.54 -15.00
CA LYS A 482 31.67 13.74 -16.09
C LYS A 482 32.99 14.39 -15.68
N ARG A 483 33.15 14.80 -14.43
CA ARG A 483 34.38 15.47 -13.93
C ARG A 483 35.32 14.57 -13.16
N ASN A 484 34.91 13.35 -12.80
CA ASN A 484 35.76 12.39 -12.09
C ASN A 484 36.43 11.34 -13.00
N ASP A 485 36.17 11.37 -14.31
CA ASP A 485 36.82 10.50 -15.31
C ASP A 485 37.79 11.26 -16.23
N ARG A 486 38.60 12.19 -15.68
CA ARG A 486 39.73 12.79 -16.40
C ARG A 486 40.98 12.89 -15.56
#